data_AF-A0A3N6GUP5-F1
#
_entry.id   AF-A0A3N6GUP5-F1
#
_cell.length_a   1.000
_cell.length_b   1.000
_cell.length_c   1.000
_cell.angle_alpha   90.00
_cell.angle_beta   90.00
_cell.angle_gamma   90.00
#
_symmetry.space_group_name_H-M   'P 1'
#
loop_
_entity.id
_entity.type
_entity.pdbx_description
1 polymer ?
#
loop_
_entity_poly.entity_id
_entity_poly.type
_entity_poly.pdbx_seq_one_letter_code
_entity_poly.pdbx_strand_id
1 'polypeptide(L)' 'MADDLHTRYIHASDAWRAHRKGCSPCGSGQHCPDGIPLYQRFVDLQDAFLRFLRTRSR' A
#
# COMPACT_ATOMS: atom_id res chain seq x y z
N MET A 1 -2.47 1.04 17.48
CA MET A 1 -1.91 2.40 17.62
C MET A 1 -1.55 2.97 16.25
N ALA A 2 -1.11 4.23 16.16
CA ALA A 2 -0.54 4.82 14.94
C ALA A 2 0.57 3.95 14.34
N ASP A 3 1.35 3.36 15.24
CA ASP A 3 2.49 2.50 14.96
C ASP A 3 2.08 1.21 14.22
N ASP A 4 0.97 0.58 14.62
CA ASP A 4 0.40 -0.56 13.91
C ASP A 4 -0.09 -0.19 12.50
N LEU A 5 -0.70 0.99 12.35
CA LEU A 5 -1.21 1.46 11.06
C LEU A 5 -0.06 1.75 10.09
N HIS A 6 1.00 2.41 10.58
CA HIS A 6 2.22 2.66 9.83
C HIS A 6 2.90 1.35 9.44
N THR A 7 3.06 0.41 10.37
CA THR A 7 3.67 -0.91 10.12
C THR A 7 2.90 -1.70 9.07
N ARG A 8 1.56 -1.73 9.17
CA ARG A 8 0.70 -2.39 8.16
C ARG A 8 0.82 -1.74 6.79
N TYR A 9 0.84 -0.41 6.74
CA TYR A 9 1.07 0.35 5.50
C TYR A 9 2.42 0.01 4.86
N ILE A 10 3.50 -0.03 5.65
CA ILE A 10 4.84 -0.39 5.16
C ILE A 10 4.85 -1.83 4.61
N HIS A 11 4.25 -2.79 5.33
CA HIS A 11 4.15 -4.18 4.84
C HIS A 11 3.37 -4.30 3.54
N ALA A 12 2.26 -3.57 3.39
CA ALA A 12 1.48 -3.57 2.14
C ALA A 12 2.26 -2.94 0.98
N SER A 13 3.02 -1.87 1.24
CA SER A 13 3.91 -1.24 0.28
C SER A 13 5.05 -2.18 -0.16
N ASP A 14 5.65 -2.89 0.78
CA ASP A 14 6.70 -3.86 0.51
C ASP A 14 6.19 -5.04 -0.33
N ALA A 15 5.03 -5.59 0.02
CA ALA A 15 4.38 -6.64 -0.76
C ALA A 15 4.07 -6.20 -2.20
N TRP A 16 3.55 -4.97 -2.38
CA TRP A 16 3.31 -4.40 -3.72
C TRP A 16 4.62 -4.18 -4.51
N ARG A 17 5.69 -3.71 -3.85
CA ARG A 17 7.02 -3.54 -4.47
C ARG A 17 7.64 -4.88 -4.86
N ALA A 18 7.55 -5.88 -3.99
CA ALA A 18 8.03 -7.24 -4.26
C ALA A 18 7.30 -7.83 -5.46
N HIS A 19 5.97 -7.64 -5.52
CA HIS A 19 5.16 -8.03 -6.67
C HIS A 19 5.59 -7.30 -7.95
N ARG A 20 5.77 -5.98 -7.92
CA ARG A 20 6.26 -5.20 -9.08
C ARG A 20 7.64 -5.65 -9.60
N LYS A 21 8.52 -6.16 -8.72
CA LYS A 21 9.82 -6.71 -9.13
C LYS A 21 9.69 -8.05 -9.87
N GLY A 22 8.74 -8.90 -9.45
CA GLY A 22 8.52 -10.22 -10.05
C GLY A 22 7.53 -10.24 -11.22
N CYS A 23 6.73 -9.18 -11.37
CA CYS A 23 5.63 -9.14 -12.32
C CYS A 23 5.98 -8.25 -13.53
N SER A 24 6.35 -8.87 -14.66
CA SER A 24 6.61 -8.18 -15.94
C SER A 24 5.52 -7.17 -16.34
N PRO A 25 4.20 -7.51 -16.36
CA PRO A 25 3.19 -6.56 -16.77
C PRO A 25 3.14 -5.34 -15.84
N CYS A 26 3.19 -5.57 -14.53
CA CYS A 26 3.23 -4.50 -13.53
C CYS A 26 4.53 -3.68 -13.55
N GLY A 27 5.63 -4.23 -14.06
CA GLY A 27 6.88 -3.51 -14.35
C GLY A 27 6.81 -2.65 -15.62
N SER A 28 6.07 -3.10 -16.63
CA SER A 28 5.84 -2.40 -17.91
C SER A 28 4.69 -1.39 -17.86
N GLY A 29 4.07 -1.17 -16.70
CA GLY A 29 2.96 -0.24 -16.52
C GLY A 29 1.58 -0.81 -16.84
N GLN A 30 1.46 -2.10 -17.09
CA GLN A 30 0.17 -2.80 -17.17
C GLN A 30 -0.31 -3.21 -15.78
N HIS A 31 -1.57 -2.91 -15.47
CA HIS A 31 -2.20 -3.42 -14.26
C HIS A 31 -2.43 -4.92 -14.36
N CYS A 32 -1.74 -5.66 -13.51
CA CYS A 32 -1.89 -7.09 -13.38
C CYS A 32 -3.04 -7.41 -12.39
N PRO A 33 -3.86 -8.45 -12.64
CA PRO A 33 -5.00 -8.79 -11.79
C PRO A 33 -4.59 -9.09 -10.33
N ASP A 34 -3.37 -9.58 -10.10
CA ASP A 34 -2.78 -9.79 -8.78
C ASP A 34 -2.23 -8.50 -8.13
N GLY A 35 -1.79 -7.53 -8.93
CA GLY A 35 -1.26 -6.25 -8.46
C GLY A 35 -2.34 -5.25 -8.06
N ILE A 36 -3.51 -5.32 -8.69
CA ILE A 36 -4.69 -4.50 -8.36
C ILE A 36 -5.09 -4.63 -6.88
N PRO A 37 -5.33 -5.83 -6.31
CA PRO A 37 -5.70 -5.97 -4.92
C PRO A 37 -4.58 -5.53 -3.96
N LEU A 38 -3.30 -5.73 -4.33
CA LEU A 38 -2.16 -5.25 -3.55
C LEU A 38 -2.10 -3.72 -3.50
N TYR A 39 -2.29 -3.07 -4.65
CA TYR A 39 -2.33 -1.61 -4.76
C TYR A 39 -3.52 -1.03 -4.00
N GLN A 40 -4.71 -1.62 -4.15
CA GLN A 40 -5.92 -1.18 -3.45
C GLN A 40 -5.74 -1.23 -1.93
N ARG A 41 -5.12 -2.30 -1.43
CA ARG A 41 -4.83 -2.48 0.01
C ARG A 41 -3.79 -1.49 0.53
N PHE A 42 -2.78 -1.18 -0.29
CA PHE A 42 -1.81 -0.13 0.00
C PHE A 42 -2.47 1.26 0.10
N VAL A 43 -3.33 1.60 -0.85
CA VAL A 43 -4.04 2.89 -0.88
C VAL A 43 -4.98 3.03 0.32
N ASP A 44 -5.72 1.96 0.66
CA ASP A 44 -6.63 1.95 1.81
C ASP A 44 -5.89 2.20 3.13
N LEU A 45 -4.75 1.54 3.34
CA LEU A 45 -3.90 1.73 4.52
C LEU A 45 -3.23 3.10 4.55
N GLN A 46 -2.83 3.63 3.39
CA GLN A 46 -2.31 4.98 3.28
C GLN A 46 -3.37 6.02 3.67
N ASP A 47 -4.59 5.89 3.16
CA ASP A 47 -5.71 6.80 3.51
C ASP A 47 -6.04 6.72 5.00
N ALA A 48 -6.10 5.52 5.57
CA ALA A 48 -6.32 5.31 7.00
C ALA A 48 -5.23 5.96 7.86
N PHE A 49 -3.95 5.83 7.46
CA PHE A 49 -2.83 6.47 8.15
C PHE A 49 -2.88 8.00 8.04
N LEU A 50 -3.18 8.54 6.85
CA LEU A 50 -3.33 9.98 6.64
C LEU A 50 -4.51 10.56 7.44
N ARG A 51 -5.64 9.85 7.48
CA ARG A 51 -6.78 10.22 8.35
C ARG A 51 -6.39 10.24 9.81
N PHE A 52 -5.68 9.21 10.26
CA PHE A 52 -5.19 9.15 11.64
C PHE A 52 -4.27 10.34 11.96
N LEU A 53 -3.33 10.68 11.07
CA LEU A 53 -2.45 11.83 11.24
C LEU A 53 -3.23 13.15 11.30
N ARG A 54 -4.22 13.36 10.42
CA ARG A 54 -5.07 14.57 10.45
C ARG A 54 -5.84 14.70 11.75
N THR A 55 -6.39 13.60 12.26
CA THR A 55 -7.13 13.59 13.54
C THR A 55 -6.20 13.84 14.74
N ARG A 56 -4.95 13.38 14.66
CA ARG A 56 -3.94 13.58 15.73
C ARG A 56 -3.28 14.96 15.71
N SER A 57 -3.27 15.66 14.57
CA SER A 57 -2.78 17.04 14.46
C SER A 57 -3.80 18.09 14.89
N ARG A 58 -4.95 17.69 15.44
CA ARG A 58 -6.02 18.56 15.90
C ARG A 58 -6.16 18.47 17.42
#